data_AF-A0A384K1V1-F1
#
_entry.id   AF-A0A384K1V1-F1
#
_cell.length_a   1.000
_cell.length_b   1.000
_cell.length_c   1.000
_cell.angle_alpha   90.00
_cell.angle_beta   90.00
_cell.angle_gamma   90.00
#
_symmetry.space_group_name_H-M   'P 1'
#
loop_
_entity.id
_entity.type
_entity.pdbx_description
1 polymer ?
#
loop_
_entity_poly.entity_id
_entity_poly.type
_entity_poly.pdbx_seq_one_letter_code
_entity_poly.pdbx_strand_id
1 'polypeptide(L)'
;MSSPLPKSCGKHSEPGTVHVVWTHSQLSELTAPKDGIIMSEPDTPPKDQVKNYNNSKVGNWFLASELAKRVGEFGILSVTQNPGNLKTNLMRNAKGMYYAA
;
A
#
# COMPACT_ATOMS: atom_id res chain seq x y z
N MET A 1 -1.49 27.22 8.77
CA MET A 1 -1.66 25.85 8.26
C MET A 1 -0.40 25.48 7.49
N SER A 2 0.39 24.54 7.99
CA SER A 2 1.60 24.07 7.33
C SER A 2 1.24 23.28 6.07
N SER A 3 1.88 23.60 4.95
CA SER A 3 1.79 22.80 3.73
C SER A 3 2.18 21.33 4.04
N PRO A 4 1.47 20.32 3.53
CA PRO A 4 1.90 18.93 3.70
C PRO A 4 3.31 18.76 3.13
N LEU A 5 4.24 18.22 3.94
CA LEU A 5 5.67 18.07 3.63
C LEU A 5 6.00 17.66 2.18
N PRO A 6 5.28 16.71 1.54
CA PRO A 6 5.56 16.32 0.17
C PRO A 6 5.44 17.48 -0.83
N LYS A 7 4.38 18.30 -0.71
CA LYS A 7 4.10 19.39 -1.66
C LYS A 7 5.16 20.48 -1.65
N SER A 8 5.77 20.73 -0.48
CA SER A 8 6.87 21.68 -0.36
C SER A 8 8.11 21.18 -1.09
N CYS A 9 8.47 19.90 -0.91
CA CYS A 9 9.63 19.32 -1.58
C CYS A 9 9.46 19.27 -3.11
N GLY A 10 8.26 18.92 -3.61
CA GLY A 10 8.00 18.85 -5.05
C GLY A 10 8.21 20.18 -5.78
N LYS A 11 7.85 21.31 -5.16
CA LYS A 11 8.01 22.65 -5.77
C LYS A 11 9.47 23.06 -6.02
N HIS A 12 10.42 22.45 -5.32
CA HIS A 12 11.85 22.80 -5.38
C HIS A 12 12.71 21.70 -6.02
N SER A 13 12.09 20.65 -6.55
CA SER A 13 12.80 19.49 -7.09
C SER A 13 12.41 19.26 -8.54
N GLU A 14 13.29 18.63 -9.32
CA GLU A 14 12.96 18.20 -10.68
C GLU A 14 11.80 17.19 -10.65
N PRO A 15 10.84 17.26 -11.60
CA PRO A 15 9.73 16.31 -11.64
C PRO A 15 10.19 14.85 -11.64
N GLY A 16 9.52 14.01 -10.84
CA GLY A 16 9.82 12.58 -10.72
C GLY A 16 10.89 12.22 -9.69
N THR A 17 11.65 13.18 -9.17
CA THR A 17 12.69 12.93 -8.15
C THR A 17 12.14 12.69 -6.75
N VAL A 18 11.04 13.36 -6.41
CA VAL A 18 10.32 13.13 -5.15
C VAL A 18 9.24 12.08 -5.41
N HIS A 19 9.29 10.98 -4.66
CA HIS A 19 8.32 9.91 -4.78
C HIS A 19 7.92 9.32 -3.43
N VAL A 20 6.70 8.79 -3.38
CA VAL A 20 6.18 8.00 -2.26
C VAL A 20 5.92 6.58 -2.74
N VAL A 21 6.54 5.61 -2.08
CA VAL A 21 6.41 4.19 -2.42
C VAL A 21 5.58 3.49 -1.34
N TRP A 22 4.49 2.86 -1.76
CA TRP A 22 3.57 2.13 -0.90
C TRP A 22 3.78 0.62 -1.06
N THR A 23 4.13 -0.07 0.03
CA THR A 23 4.41 -1.52 -0.03
C THR A 23 3.12 -2.34 -0.10
N HIS A 24 2.87 -2.97 -1.24
CA HIS A 24 1.77 -3.88 -1.55
C HIS A 24 2.18 -5.35 -1.33
N SER A 25 1.35 -6.31 -1.74
CA SER A 25 1.64 -7.74 -1.65
C SER A 25 0.97 -8.52 -2.78
N GLN A 26 1.66 -9.53 -3.29
CA GLN A 26 1.10 -10.47 -4.27
C GLN A 26 -0.19 -11.14 -3.78
N LEU A 27 -0.32 -11.35 -2.47
CA LEU A 27 -1.52 -11.95 -1.91
C LEU A 27 -2.77 -11.13 -2.26
N SER A 28 -2.66 -9.80 -2.30
CA SER A 28 -3.76 -8.92 -2.69
C SER A 28 -4.10 -9.01 -4.16
N GLU A 29 -3.11 -9.08 -5.03
CA GLU A 29 -3.31 -9.27 -6.47
C GLU A 29 -4.07 -10.58 -6.76
N LEU A 30 -3.85 -11.62 -5.95
CA LEU A 30 -4.45 -12.94 -6.15
C LEU A 30 -5.80 -13.15 -5.43
N THR A 31 -6.07 -12.42 -4.35
CA THR A 31 -7.19 -12.74 -3.44
C THR A 31 -8.13 -11.58 -3.16
N ALA A 32 -7.81 -10.35 -3.59
CA ALA A 32 -8.72 -9.23 -3.43
C ALA A 32 -10.01 -9.46 -4.23
N PRO A 33 -11.19 -9.15 -3.65
CA PRO A 33 -12.42 -8.99 -4.41
C PRO A 33 -12.23 -8.09 -5.63
N LYS A 34 -13.07 -8.28 -6.66
CA LYS A 34 -13.03 -7.47 -7.89
C LYS A 34 -13.14 -5.96 -7.61
N ASP A 35 -13.90 -5.59 -6.58
CA ASP A 35 -14.10 -4.20 -6.16
C ASP A 35 -13.07 -3.73 -5.12
N GLY A 36 -12.03 -4.53 -4.86
CA GLY A 36 -10.99 -4.23 -3.88
C GLY A 36 -11.37 -4.64 -2.46
N ILE A 37 -11.76 -3.68 -1.62
CA ILE A 37 -12.05 -3.92 -0.19
C ILE A 37 -13.56 -3.94 0.03
N ILE A 38 -14.03 -4.90 0.83
CA ILE A 38 -15.39 -4.85 1.37
C ILE A 38 -15.41 -3.73 2.43
N MET A 39 -16.07 -2.61 2.11
CA MET A 39 -15.93 -1.36 2.87
C MET A 39 -16.37 -1.43 4.35
N SER A 40 -17.13 -2.44 4.75
CA SER A 40 -17.47 -2.67 6.16
C SER A 40 -16.32 -3.28 6.98
N GLU A 41 -15.35 -3.92 6.32
CA GLU A 41 -14.27 -4.65 6.99
C GLU A 41 -13.16 -3.78 7.58
N PRO A 42 -12.82 -2.60 7.02
CA PRO A 42 -11.97 -1.64 7.72
C PRO A 42 -12.56 -1.17 9.06
N ASP A 43 -13.87 -0.95 9.12
CA ASP A 43 -14.55 -0.49 10.33
C ASP A 43 -14.77 -1.63 11.34
N THR A 44 -15.12 -2.82 10.83
CA THR A 44 -15.32 -4.03 11.63
C THR A 44 -14.47 -5.17 11.08
N PRO A 45 -13.19 -5.26 11.49
CA PRO A 45 -12.26 -6.22 10.91
C PRO A 45 -12.64 -7.67 11.24
N PRO A 46 -12.57 -8.59 10.26
CA PRO A 46 -12.78 -10.01 10.50
C PRO A 46 -11.73 -10.60 11.45
N LYS A 47 -12.03 -11.76 12.04
CA LYS A 47 -11.06 -12.49 12.88
C LYS A 47 -9.88 -13.05 12.08
N ASP A 48 -10.07 -13.23 10.77
CA ASP A 48 -9.06 -13.74 9.85
C ASP A 48 -7.94 -12.71 9.63
N GLN A 49 -6.77 -13.00 10.22
CA GLN A 49 -5.59 -12.14 10.13
C GLN A 49 -5.02 -12.05 8.72
N VAL A 50 -5.17 -13.10 7.90
CA VAL A 50 -4.70 -13.08 6.50
C VAL A 50 -5.58 -12.13 5.69
N LYS A 51 -6.89 -12.15 5.93
CA LYS A 51 -7.83 -11.21 5.30
C LYS A 51 -7.57 -9.77 5.74
N ASN A 52 -7.33 -9.52 7.03
CA ASN A 52 -6.97 -8.19 7.52
C ASN A 52 -5.67 -7.67 6.90
N TYR A 53 -4.65 -8.55 6.84
CA TYR A 53 -3.40 -8.23 6.14
C TYR A 53 -3.68 -7.88 4.67
N ASN A 54 -4.47 -8.69 3.97
CA ASN A 54 -4.85 -8.44 2.59
C ASN A 54 -5.53 -7.07 2.40
N ASN A 55 -6.55 -6.77 3.21
CA ASN A 55 -7.25 -5.48 3.19
C ASN A 55 -6.29 -4.31 3.42
N SER A 56 -5.33 -4.45 4.34
CA SER A 56 -4.32 -3.40 4.57
C SER A 56 -3.42 -3.15 3.34
N LYS A 57 -3.12 -4.20 2.57
CA LYS A 57 -2.29 -4.12 1.37
C LYS A 57 -3.06 -3.58 0.18
N VAL A 58 -4.33 -3.94 0.00
CA VAL A 58 -5.21 -3.27 -0.97
C VAL A 58 -5.40 -1.79 -0.60
N GLY A 59 -5.46 -1.47 0.70
CA GLY A 59 -5.53 -0.10 1.19
C GLY A 59 -4.36 0.77 0.71
N ASN A 60 -3.14 0.22 0.72
CA ASN A 60 -1.95 0.89 0.16
C ASN A 60 -2.11 1.22 -1.34
N TRP A 61 -2.84 0.41 -2.10
CA TRP A 61 -3.12 0.69 -3.52
C TRP A 61 -4.07 1.88 -3.70
N PHE A 62 -5.15 1.93 -2.91
CA PHE A 62 -6.04 3.09 -2.92
C PHE A 62 -5.34 4.37 -2.44
N LEU A 63 -4.53 4.28 -1.39
CA LEU A 63 -3.76 5.42 -0.88
C LEU A 63 -2.75 5.92 -1.91
N ALA A 64 -2.07 5.03 -2.63
CA ALA A 64 -1.15 5.41 -3.69
C ALA A 64 -1.85 6.16 -4.83
N SER A 65 -3.01 5.64 -5.26
CA SER A 65 -3.82 6.24 -6.33
C SER A 65 -4.34 7.62 -5.94
N GLU A 66 -4.92 7.76 -4.74
CA GLU A 66 -5.45 9.04 -4.28
C GLU A 66 -4.36 10.06 -3.99
N LEU A 67 -3.20 9.63 -3.46
CA LEU A 67 -2.08 10.53 -3.30
C LEU A 67 -1.59 11.01 -4.68
N ALA A 68 -1.42 10.13 -5.66
CA ALA A 68 -0.98 10.49 -7.01
C ALA A 68 -1.84 11.61 -7.62
N LYS A 69 -3.17 11.52 -7.50
CA LYS A 69 -4.10 12.57 -7.97
C LYS A 69 -3.87 13.92 -7.26
N ARG A 70 -3.56 13.88 -5.96
CA ARG A 70 -3.39 15.09 -5.12
C ARG A 70 -2.02 15.75 -5.24
N VAL A 71 -1.00 15.01 -5.70
CA VAL A 71 0.38 15.49 -5.73
C VAL A 71 1.03 15.51 -7.11
N GLY A 72 0.40 14.90 -8.13
CA GLY A 72 0.95 14.82 -9.48
C GLY A 72 1.22 16.19 -10.12
N GLU A 73 0.39 17.19 -9.84
CA GLU A 73 0.60 18.58 -10.30
C GLU A 73 1.90 19.21 -9.77
N PHE A 74 2.45 18.69 -8.67
CA PHE A 74 3.72 19.13 -8.08
C PHE A 74 4.91 18.27 -8.53
N GLY A 75 4.74 17.43 -9.55
CA GLY A 75 5.80 16.55 -10.07
C GLY A 75 6.18 15.39 -9.14
N ILE A 76 5.35 15.08 -8.13
CA ILE A 76 5.62 14.03 -7.15
C ILE A 76 4.98 12.72 -7.62
N LEU A 77 5.74 11.63 -7.62
CA LEU A 77 5.21 10.30 -7.94
C LEU A 77 4.67 9.62 -6.69
N SER A 78 3.56 8.90 -6.83
CA SER A 78 3.02 8.02 -5.80
C SER A 78 2.73 6.67 -6.42
N VAL A 79 3.47 5.65 -5.99
CA VAL A 79 3.50 4.34 -6.65
C VAL A 79 3.34 3.22 -5.64
N THR A 80 2.71 2.13 -6.06
CA THR A 80 2.69 0.88 -5.30
C THR A 80 3.79 -0.05 -5.76
N GLN A 81 4.38 -0.79 -4.82
CA GLN A 81 5.39 -1.79 -5.10
C GLN A 81 5.07 -3.08 -4.34
N ASN A 82 5.04 -4.21 -5.06
CA ASN A 82 4.99 -5.53 -4.48
C ASN A 82 6.42 -6.11 -4.44
N PRO A 83 6.99 -6.36 -3.25
CA PRO A 83 8.36 -6.88 -3.11
C PRO A 83 8.50 -8.37 -3.40
N GLY A 84 7.41 -9.04 -3.75
CA GLY A 84 7.38 -10.48 -3.91
C GLY A 84 7.53 -11.18 -2.56
N ASN A 85 7.93 -12.44 -2.63
CA ASN A 85 8.01 -13.32 -1.48
C ASN A 85 9.40 -13.28 -0.84
N LEU A 86 9.69 -12.20 -0.11
CA LEU A 86 10.99 -12.01 0.51
C LEU A 86 11.14 -12.86 1.77
N LYS A 87 12.30 -13.53 1.91
CA LYS A 87 12.69 -14.25 3.12
C LYS A 87 12.94 -13.27 4.27
N THR A 88 11.92 -13.04 5.09
CA THR A 88 11.93 -12.13 6.24
C THR A 88 11.18 -12.73 7.43
N ASN A 89 11.20 -12.06 8.58
CA ASN A 89 10.44 -12.48 9.77
C ASN A 89 8.94 -12.11 9.73
N LEU A 90 8.40 -11.71 8.57
CA LEU A 90 7.01 -11.31 8.41
C LEU A 90 6.04 -12.43 8.82
N MET A 91 6.33 -13.67 8.37
CA MET A 91 5.47 -14.83 8.60
C MET A 91 5.79 -15.61 9.89
N ARG A 92 6.60 -15.07 10.81
CA ARG A 92 7.07 -15.81 12.01
C ARG A 92 5.95 -16.39 12.88
N ASN A 93 4.78 -15.74 12.90
CA ASN A 93 3.60 -16.15 13.67
C ASN A 93 2.53 -16.84 12.81
N ALA A 94 2.74 -16.93 11.50
CA ALA A 94 1.81 -17.54 10.56
C ALA A 94 2.24 -18.97 10.25
N LYS A 95 2.01 -19.89 11.21
CA LYS A 95 2.57 -21.26 11.15
C LYS A 95 2.24 -22.02 9.85
N GLY A 96 1.09 -21.75 9.25
CA GLY A 96 0.68 -22.35 7.96
C GLY A 96 1.45 -21.83 6.73
N MET A 97 2.26 -20.78 6.87
CA MET A 97 3.01 -20.15 5.78
C MET A 97 4.53 -20.34 5.90
N TYR A 98 5.01 -21.18 6.82
CA TYR A 98 6.46 -21.41 7.00
C TYR A 98 7.16 -21.97 5.75
N TYR A 99 6.44 -22.71 4.91
CA TYR A 99 6.97 -23.29 3.67
C TYR A 99 6.59 -22.52 2.41
N ALA A 100 5.88 -21.40 2.57
CA ALA A 100 5.43 -20.58 1.46
C ALA A 100 6.42 -19.45 1.13
N ALA A 101 7.59 -19.38 1.80
CA ALA A 101 8.61 -18.34 1.68
C ALA A 101 9.89 -18.84 1.00
#